data_AF-D7EBS7-F1
#
_entry.id   AF-D7EBS7-F1
#
_cell.length_a   1.000
_cell.length_b   1.000
_cell.length_c   1.000
_cell.angle_alpha   90.00
_cell.angle_beta   90.00
_cell.angle_gamma   90.00
#
_symmetry.space_group_name_H-M   'P 1'
#
loop_
_entity.id
_entity.type
_entity.pdbx_description
1 polymer ?
#
loop_
_entity_poly.entity_id
_entity_poly.type
_entity_poly.pdbx_seq_one_letter_code
_entity_poly.pdbx_strand_id
1 'polypeptide(L)' 'MYPVIDYSVCEGDLACYEVCPVDLFDVGNNEEKEIEVAVVARPEDCIECEQCIEVCPVDAVRLVEDE' A
#
# COMPACT_ATOMS: atom_id res chain seq x y z
N MET A 1 -6.47 -2.52 -12.40
CA MET A 1 -6.76 -1.98 -11.05
C MET A 1 -5.45 -1.87 -10.29
N TYR A 2 -5.32 -0.93 -9.35
CA TYR A 2 -4.11 -0.77 -8.53
C TYR A 2 -4.44 -0.45 -7.07
N PRO A 3 -3.53 -0.75 -6.11
CA PRO A 3 -3.77 -0.47 -4.71
C PRO A 3 -3.69 1.03 -4.43
N VAL A 4 -4.57 1.51 -3.56
CA VAL A 4 -4.53 2.85 -2.96
C VAL A 4 -4.51 2.68 -1.45
N ILE A 5 -3.61 3.41 -0.79
CA ILE A 5 -3.43 3.40 0.66
C ILE A 5 -4.16 4.61 1.25
N ASP A 6 -5.04 4.37 2.22
CA ASP A 6 -5.61 5.42 3.07
C ASP A 6 -4.64 5.77 4.20
N TYR A 7 -3.88 6.84 4.01
CA TYR A 7 -2.90 7.31 4.99
C TYR A 7 -3.53 7.84 6.29
N SER A 8 -4.83 8.14 6.31
CA SER A 8 -5.53 8.58 7.52
C SER A 8 -5.61 7.46 8.56
N VAL A 9 -5.74 6.21 8.12
CA VAL A 9 -5.81 5.02 8.98
C VAL A 9 -4.53 4.18 8.98
N CYS A 10 -3.67 4.30 7.96
CA CYS A 10 -2.39 3.58 7.91
C CYS A 10 -1.51 3.89 9.13
N GLU A 11 -0.99 2.85 9.78
CA GLU A 11 -0.14 2.93 10.98
C GLU A 11 1.35 2.63 10.70
N GLY A 12 1.76 2.52 9.43
CA GLY A 12 3.17 2.33 9.07
C GLY A 12 3.69 0.91 9.31
N ASP A 13 2.83 -0.10 9.29
CA ASP A 13 3.18 -1.51 9.51
C ASP A 13 4.05 -2.12 8.39
N LEU A 14 3.98 -1.56 7.18
CA LEU A 14 4.74 -1.99 6.00
C LEU A 14 4.52 -3.44 5.52
N ALA A 15 3.58 -4.22 6.08
CA ALA A 15 3.29 -5.57 5.58
C ALA A 15 2.90 -5.60 4.09
N CYS A 16 2.20 -4.56 3.59
CA CYS A 16 1.88 -4.44 2.17
C CYS A 16 3.11 -4.32 1.27
N TYR A 17 4.17 -3.64 1.74
CA TYR A 17 5.46 -3.55 1.07
C TYR A 17 6.17 -4.92 1.08
N GLU A 18 6.20 -5.60 2.24
CA GLU A 18 6.90 -6.89 2.36
C GLU A 18 6.25 -8.03 1.57
N VAL A 19 4.92 -8.06 1.46
CA VAL A 19 4.20 -9.15 0.77
C VAL A 19 4.12 -8.96 -0.73
N CYS A 20 4.46 -7.79 -1.27
CA CYS A 20 4.22 -7.48 -2.67
C CYS A 20 5.11 -8.34 -3.60
N PRO A 21 4.54 -9.24 -4.42
CA PRO A 21 5.34 -10.15 -5.25
C PRO A 21 5.98 -9.48 -6.46
N VAL A 22 5.54 -8.26 -6.79
CA VAL A 22 5.98 -7.46 -7.94
C VAL A 22 6.67 -6.17 -7.51
N ASP A 23 6.93 -6.00 -6.20
CA ASP A 23 7.70 -4.90 -5.65
C ASP A 23 7.22 -3.50 -6.12
N LEU A 24 5.91 -3.25 -6.05
CA LEU A 24 5.31 -2.01 -6.54
C LEU A 24 5.37 -0.84 -5.55
N PHE A 25 5.71 -1.12 -4.29
CA PHE A 25 5.74 -0.13 -3.22
C PHE A 25 7.17 0.38 -2.98
N ASP A 26 7.31 1.66 -2.67
CA ASP A 26 8.51 2.23 -2.04
C ASP A 26 8.20 2.59 -0.58
N VAL A 27 9.23 2.91 0.21
CA VAL A 27 9.04 3.45 1.56
C VAL A 27 9.13 4.97 1.53
N GLY A 28 8.08 5.63 2.00
CA GLY A 28 7.99 7.07 2.20
C GLY A 28 7.75 7.42 3.66
N ASN A 29 7.45 8.70 3.92
CA ASN A 29 7.15 9.20 5.25
C ASN A 29 5.80 9.91 5.24
N ASN A 30 4.97 9.64 6.25
CA ASN A 30 3.78 10.43 6.53
C ASN A 30 4.15 11.57 7.49
N GLU A 31 4.16 12.80 6.98
CA GLU A 31 4.57 13.99 7.76
C GLU A 31 3.61 14.31 8.92
N GLU A 32 2.33 13.96 8.81
CA GLU A 32 1.34 14.26 9.86
C GLU A 32 1.50 13.35 11.08
N LYS A 33 1.93 12.09 10.85
CA LYS A 33 2.11 11.08 11.88
C LYS A 33 3.57 10.87 12.28
N GLU A 34 4.52 11.44 11.53
CA GLU A 34 5.97 11.25 11.70
C GLU A 34 6.38 9.76 11.68
N ILE A 35 5.78 8.97 10.78
CA ILE A 35 6.03 7.54 10.61
C ILE A 35 6.39 7.18 9.16
N GLU A 36 7.13 6.09 8.99
CA GLU A 36 7.37 5.47 7.68
C GLU A 36 6.09 4.80 7.18
N VAL A 37 5.82 4.91 5.87
CA VAL A 37 4.65 4.32 5.22
C VAL A 37 5.03 3.77 3.85
N ALA A 38 4.33 2.72 3.40
CA ALA A 38 4.45 2.28 2.03
C ALA A 38 3.82 3.31 1.08
N VAL A 39 4.42 3.52 -0.08
CA VAL A 39 3.94 4.40 -1.15
C VAL A 39 3.83 3.59 -2.42
N VAL A 40 2.67 3.66 -3.08
CA VAL A 40 2.44 2.99 -4.37
C VAL A 40 3.24 3.71 -5.44
N ALA A 41 4.40 3.17 -5.80
CA ALA A 41 5.36 3.81 -6.69
C ALA A 41 5.19 3.39 -8.16
N ARG A 42 4.70 2.15 -8.38
CA ARG A 42 4.56 1.52 -9.69
C ARG A 42 3.16 0.86 -9.84
N PRO A 43 2.07 1.64 -9.83
CA PRO A 43 0.71 1.09 -9.88
C PRO A 43 0.45 0.20 -11.10
N GLU A 44 1.12 0.46 -12.23
CA GLU A 44 1.01 -0.30 -13.48
C GLU A 44 1.54 -1.74 -13.38
N ASP A 45 2.42 -2.03 -12.42
CA ASP A 45 2.98 -3.37 -12.20
C ASP A 45 2.05 -4.26 -11.36
N CYS A 46 0.96 -3.71 -10.82
CA CYS A 46 0.02 -4.47 -9.99
C CYS A 46 -0.61 -5.62 -10.78
N ILE A 47 -0.49 -6.83 -10.23
CA ILE A 47 -1.09 -8.06 -10.77
C ILE A 47 -2.41 -8.46 -10.10
N GLU A 48 -3.00 -7.55 -9.32
CA GLU A 48 -4.30 -7.75 -8.67
C GLU A 48 -4.35 -9.02 -7.77
N CYS A 49 -3.24 -9.34 -7.09
CA CYS A 49 -3.15 -10.52 -6.24
C CYS A 49 -3.78 -10.35 -4.83
N GLU A 50 -4.22 -9.13 -4.49
CA GLU A 50 -4.91 -8.77 -3.24
C GLU A 50 -4.14 -9.00 -1.92
N GLN A 51 -2.92 -9.53 -1.96
CA GLN A 51 -2.14 -9.83 -0.75
C GLN A 51 -1.91 -8.61 0.15
N CYS A 52 -1.68 -7.43 -0.44
CA CYS A 52 -1.51 -6.18 0.32
C CYS A 52 -2.77 -5.76 1.10
N ILE A 53 -3.95 -6.20 0.67
CA ILE A 53 -5.22 -6.00 1.37
C ILE A 53 -5.30 -6.99 2.53
N GLU A 54 -5.07 -8.28 2.27
CA GLU A 54 -5.21 -9.35 3.27
C GLU A 54 -4.26 -9.21 4.47
N VAL A 55 -3.04 -8.69 4.24
CA VAL A 55 -2.05 -8.54 5.32
C VAL A 55 -2.19 -7.23 6.10
N CYS A 56 -2.97 -6.26 5.63
CA CYS A 56 -3.06 -4.96 6.28
C CYS A 56 -3.87 -5.08 7.58
N PRO A 57 -3.28 -4.84 8.77
CA PRO A 57 -3.97 -5.07 10.05
C PRO A 57 -5.12 -4.08 10.33
N VAL A 58 -5.18 -2.99 9.57
CA VAL A 58 -6.13 -1.87 9.75
C VAL A 58 -6.94 -1.57 8.49
N ASP A 59 -6.97 -2.49 7.52
CA ASP A 59 -7.73 -2.36 6.26
C ASP A 59 -7.47 -1.04 5.51
N ALA A 60 -6.22 -0.55 5.54
CA ALA A 60 -5.85 0.73 4.91
C ALA A 60 -5.68 0.64 3.38
N VAL A 61 -5.75 -0.54 2.77
CA VAL A 61 -5.44 -0.76 1.35
C VAL A 61 -6.69 -1.21 0.59
N ARG A 62 -6.94 -0.61 -0.58
CA ARG A 62 -8.04 -0.99 -1.50
C ARG A 62 -7.57 -1.02 -2.95
N LEU A 63 -8.12 -1.90 -3.78
CA LEU A 63 -7.94 -1.82 -5.24
C LEU A 63 -8.93 -0.83 -5.85
N VAL A 64 -8.46 -0.01 -6.79
CA VAL A 64 -9.29 0.93 -7.57
C VAL A 64 -9.08 0.69 -9.06
N GLU A 65 -10.12 0.96 -9.85
CA GLU A 65 -10.05 0.95 -11.32
C GLU A 65 -9.36 2.24 -11.83
N ASP A 66 -8.60 2.11 -12.93
CA ASP A 66 -8.14 3.27 -13.71
C ASP A 66 -9.36 3.84 -14.46
N GLU A 67 -9.89 4.99 -14.03
CA GLU A 67 -10.87 5.79 -14.79
C GLU A 67 -10.19 6.74 -15.79
#